data_AF-A0A0G1D4H1-F1
#
_entry.id   AF-A0A0G1D4H1-F1
#
_cell.length_a   1.000
_cell.length_b   1.000
_cell.length_c   1.000
_cell.angle_alpha   90.00
_cell.angle_beta   90.00
_cell.angle_gamma   90.00
#
_symmetry.space_group_name_H-M   'P 1'
#
loop_
_entity.id
_entity.type
_entity.pdbx_description
1 polymer ?
#
loop_
_entity_poly.entity_id
_entity_poly.type
_entity_poly.pdbx_seq_one_letter_code
_entity_poly.pdbx_strand_id
1 'polypeptide(L)'
;MPSLTASKIPPSDLEKAIISTLLYYDLLDCPLTALEIFKYLSYQKNNVSFFRLRENLKQSVFLNAACESDQGLYFLKDRGKLVNQREKKLKISQIKWKRLMMLAAR
;
A
#
# COMPACT_ATOMS: atom_id res chain seq x y z
N MET A 1 1.74 -36.65 0.82
CA MET A 1 2.49 -35.37 0.82
C MET A 1 1.69 -34.36 -0.01
N PRO A 2 0.88 -33.48 0.61
CA PRO A 2 0.08 -32.52 -0.14
C PRO A 2 0.81 -31.17 -0.16
N SER A 3 1.62 -30.92 -1.19
CA SER A 3 2.12 -29.59 -1.51
C SER A 3 1.74 -29.29 -2.95
N LEU A 4 0.52 -28.78 -3.21
CA LEU A 4 0.05 -28.26 -4.52
C LEU A 4 -1.41 -27.70 -4.45
N THR A 5 -1.82 -27.05 -3.36
CA THR A 5 -3.23 -26.62 -3.17
C THR A 5 -3.45 -25.11 -3.01
N ALA A 6 -2.46 -24.26 -3.31
CA ALA A 6 -2.63 -22.80 -3.17
C ALA A 6 -3.07 -22.06 -4.45
N SER A 7 -3.18 -22.70 -5.63
CA SER A 7 -3.29 -21.97 -6.92
C SER A 7 -4.63 -22.02 -7.66
N LYS A 8 -5.76 -22.34 -7.01
CA LYS A 8 -7.04 -22.58 -7.73
C LYS A 8 -8.23 -21.69 -7.36
N ILE A 9 -8.01 -20.52 -6.77
CA ILE A 9 -9.09 -19.54 -6.58
C ILE A 9 -8.70 -18.27 -7.33
N PRO A 10 -9.46 -17.86 -8.36
CA PRO A 10 -9.18 -16.61 -9.05
C PRO A 10 -9.34 -15.43 -8.07
N PRO A 11 -8.46 -14.41 -8.14
CA PRO A 11 -8.55 -13.30 -7.22
C PRO A 11 -9.86 -12.53 -7.43
N SER A 12 -10.45 -12.10 -6.32
CA SER A 12 -11.62 -11.21 -6.28
C SER A 12 -11.31 -9.90 -7.00
N ASP A 13 -12.34 -9.25 -7.55
CA ASP A 13 -12.18 -7.94 -8.19
C ASP A 13 -11.64 -6.88 -7.21
N LEU A 14 -11.92 -7.02 -5.91
CA LEU A 14 -11.33 -6.18 -4.87
C LEU A 14 -9.83 -6.44 -4.71
N GLU A 15 -9.41 -7.70 -4.70
CA GLU A 15 -7.99 -8.07 -4.58
C GLU A 15 -7.20 -7.61 -5.80
N LYS A 16 -7.76 -7.77 -7.00
CA LYS A 16 -7.20 -7.22 -8.23
C LYS A 16 -7.06 -5.70 -8.15
N ALA A 17 -8.09 -5.00 -7.67
CA ALA A 17 -8.04 -3.55 -7.54
C ALA A 17 -6.97 -3.10 -6.52
N ILE A 18 -6.82 -3.81 -5.39
CA ILE A 18 -5.78 -3.54 -4.39
C ILE A 18 -4.39 -3.72 -5.02
N ILE A 19 -4.15 -4.85 -5.69
CA ILE A 19 -2.87 -5.11 -6.36
C ILE A 19 -2.57 -4.09 -7.44
N SER A 20 -3.52 -3.76 -8.31
CA SER A 20 -3.32 -2.74 -9.34
C SER A 20 -2.97 -1.38 -8.74
N THR A 21 -3.59 -1.02 -7.62
CA THR A 21 -3.27 0.20 -6.88
C THR A 21 -1.85 0.14 -6.33
N LEU A 22 -1.47 -0.95 -5.64
CA LEU A 22 -0.13 -1.13 -5.11
C LEU A 22 0.93 -1.13 -6.22
N LEU A 23 0.69 -1.82 -7.33
CA LEU A 23 1.58 -1.88 -8.47
C LEU A 23 1.82 -0.49 -9.08
N TYR A 24 0.77 0.31 -9.25
CA TYR A 24 0.89 1.67 -9.76
C TYR A 24 1.78 2.54 -8.87
N TYR A 25 1.60 2.49 -7.55
CA TYR A 25 2.38 3.30 -6.62
C TYR A 25 3.77 2.71 -6.32
N ASP A 26 3.95 1.41 -6.53
CA ASP A 26 5.24 0.74 -6.45
C ASP A 26 6.17 1.17 -7.61
N LEU A 27 5.63 1.50 -8.79
CA LEU A 27 6.39 2.15 -9.87
C LEU A 27 6.88 3.56 -9.49
N LEU A 28 6.27 4.18 -8.48
CA LEU A 28 6.60 5.51 -7.98
C LEU A 28 7.43 5.45 -6.69
N ASP A 29 7.92 4.27 -6.30
CA ASP A 29 8.64 4.02 -5.03
C ASP A 29 7.85 4.55 -3.81
N CYS A 30 6.53 4.39 -3.84
CA CYS A 30 5.63 4.96 -2.85
C CYS A 30 4.84 3.85 -2.15
N PRO A 31 5.33 3.33 -1.01
CA PRO A 31 4.57 2.37 -0.23
C PRO A 31 3.37 3.07 0.40
N LEU A 32 2.24 2.39 0.46
CA LEU A 32 0.95 2.97 0.82
C LEU A 32 0.41 2.44 2.14
N THR A 33 -0.28 3.28 2.90
CA THR A 33 -1.09 2.87 4.04
C THR A 33 -2.42 2.27 3.59
N ALA A 34 -3.09 1.49 4.45
CA ALA A 34 -4.42 0.95 4.16
C ALA A 34 -5.45 2.04 3.78
N LEU A 35 -5.35 3.22 4.39
CA LEU A 35 -6.21 4.37 4.07
C LEU A 35 -5.91 4.95 2.69
N GLU A 36 -4.63 5.06 2.32
CA GLU A 36 -4.24 5.49 0.97
C GLU A 36 -4.69 4.48 -0.08
N ILE A 37 -4.54 3.17 0.16
CA ILE A 37 -5.05 2.11 -0.73
C ILE A 37 -6.57 2.27 -0.91
N PHE A 38 -7.31 2.43 0.18
CA PHE A 38 -8.75 2.66 0.13
C PHE A 38 -9.13 3.94 -0.63
N LYS A 39 -8.37 5.02 -0.44
CA LYS A 39 -8.60 6.30 -1.10
C LYS A 39 -8.34 6.23 -2.62
N TYR A 40 -7.32 5.47 -3.04
CA TYR A 40 -6.84 5.41 -4.42
C TYR A 40 -7.33 4.20 -5.20
N LEU A 41 -8.13 3.34 -4.58
CA LEU A 41 -8.77 2.22 -5.24
C LEU A 41 -9.51 2.72 -6.48
N SER A 42 -9.03 2.31 -7.66
CA SER A 42 -9.57 2.76 -8.95
C SER A 42 -10.97 2.20 -9.24
N TYR A 43 -11.45 1.26 -8.41
CA TYR A 43 -12.70 0.51 -8.58
C TYR A 43 -13.68 0.74 -7.40
N GLN A 44 -14.95 1.01 -7.72
CA GLN A 44 -16.11 0.91 -6.81
C GLN A 44 -15.97 1.51 -5.39
N LYS A 45 -15.61 2.80 -5.27
CA LYS A 45 -15.73 3.54 -3.98
C LYS A 45 -17.10 3.41 -3.32
N ASN A 46 -18.16 3.19 -4.11
CA ASN A 46 -19.54 3.20 -3.62
C ASN A 46 -20.00 1.89 -2.96
N ASN A 47 -19.24 0.78 -3.08
CA ASN A 47 -19.68 -0.55 -2.58
C ASN A 47 -18.69 -1.25 -1.65
N VAL A 48 -17.54 -0.65 -1.34
CA VAL A 48 -16.53 -1.26 -0.48
C VAL A 48 -16.35 -0.43 0.76
N SER A 49 -16.62 -1.01 1.93
CA SER A 49 -16.29 -0.41 3.22
C SER A 49 -14.80 -0.53 3.49
N PHE A 50 -14.21 0.47 4.16
CA PHE A 50 -12.83 0.41 4.64
C PHE A 50 -12.57 -0.82 5.51
N PHE A 51 -13.56 -1.24 6.30
CA PHE A 51 -13.46 -2.43 7.14
C PHE A 51 -13.24 -3.70 6.30
N ARG A 52 -14.04 -3.87 5.24
CA ARG A 52 -13.93 -5.01 4.30
C ARG A 52 -12.58 -5.04 3.60
N LEU A 53 -12.05 -3.87 3.22
CA LEU A 53 -10.70 -3.76 2.65
C LEU A 53 -9.63 -4.19 3.66
N ARG A 54 -9.74 -3.72 4.90
CA ARG A 54 -8.79 -4.07 5.96
C ARG A 54 -8.82 -5.55 6.31
N GLU A 55 -9.99 -6.17 6.30
CA GLU A 55 -10.14 -7.62 6.45
C GLU A 55 -9.47 -8.37 5.30
N ASN A 56 -9.72 -7.94 4.05
CA ASN A 56 -9.09 -8.54 2.87
C ASN A 56 -7.55 -8.46 2.95
N LEU A 57 -7.00 -7.29 3.29
CA LEU A 57 -5.54 -7.12 3.46
C LEU A 57 -4.93 -8.05 4.53
N LYS A 58 -5.71 -8.51 5.51
CA LYS A 58 -5.23 -9.41 6.57
C LYS A 58 -5.45 -10.89 6.24
N GLN A 59 -6.60 -11.22 5.68
CA GLN A 59 -7.08 -12.61 5.57
C GLN A 59 -6.87 -13.20 4.18
N SER A 60 -6.68 -12.38 3.14
CA SER A 60 -6.53 -12.87 1.78
C SER A 60 -5.22 -13.63 1.60
N VAL A 61 -5.34 -14.90 1.22
CA VAL A 61 -4.20 -15.75 0.86
C VAL A 61 -3.49 -15.20 -0.37
N PHE A 62 -4.24 -14.65 -1.33
CA PHE A 62 -3.68 -14.08 -2.56
C PHE A 62 -2.85 -12.81 -2.28
N LEU A 63 -3.39 -11.88 -1.47
CA LEU A 63 -2.68 -10.65 -1.13
C LEU A 63 -1.44 -10.93 -0.27
N ASN A 64 -1.52 -11.87 0.68
CA ASN A 64 -0.38 -12.29 1.49
C ASN A 64 0.74 -12.95 0.68
N ALA A 65 0.43 -13.54 -0.48
CA ALA A 65 1.43 -14.09 -1.38
C ALA A 65 2.15 -13.01 -2.21
N ALA A 66 1.44 -11.93 -2.57
CA ALA A 66 1.93 -10.89 -3.47
C ALA A 66 2.50 -9.65 -2.75
N CYS A 67 2.05 -9.35 -1.53
CA CYS A 67 2.34 -8.13 -0.80
C CYS A 67 2.95 -8.43 0.57
N GLU A 68 3.73 -7.48 1.05
CA GLU A 68 4.22 -7.44 2.41
C GLU A 68 3.74 -6.15 3.10
N SER A 69 3.74 -6.17 4.43
CA SER A 69 3.41 -5.01 5.24
C SER A 69 4.46 -4.78 6.31
N ASP A 70 4.91 -3.53 6.45
CA ASP A 70 5.81 -3.10 7.52
C ASP A 70 5.40 -1.70 7.99
N GLN A 71 5.41 -1.48 9.31
CA GLN A 71 5.00 -0.22 9.95
C GLN A 71 3.62 0.34 9.50
N GLY A 72 2.70 -0.53 9.09
CA GLY A 72 1.37 -0.13 8.57
C GLY A 72 1.36 0.38 7.13
N LEU A 73 2.51 0.30 6.44
CA LEU A 73 2.65 0.46 5.01
C LEU A 73 2.58 -0.90 4.31
N TYR A 74 2.03 -0.92 3.12
CA TYR A 74 1.91 -2.07 2.25
C TYR A 74 2.68 -1.80 0.96
N PHE A 75 3.37 -2.83 0.49
CA PHE A 75 4.20 -2.80 -0.70
C PHE A 75 4.25 -4.21 -1.32
N LEU A 76 4.68 -4.30 -2.58
CA LEU A 76 4.88 -5.60 -3.22
C LEU A 76 6.04 -6.36 -2.56
N LYS A 77 6.01 -7.68 -2.66
CA LYS A 77 7.05 -8.53 -2.09
C LYS A 77 8.46 -8.10 -2.51
N ASP A 78 9.43 -8.27 -1.60
CA ASP A 78 10.85 -7.93 -1.80
C ASP A 78 11.15 -6.41 -1.95
N ARG A 79 10.16 -5.54 -1.71
CA ARG A 79 10.29 -4.07 -1.81
C ARG A 79 10.41 -3.36 -0.45
N GLY A 80 10.74 -4.07 0.63
CA GLY A 80 10.80 -3.50 1.99
C GLY A 80 11.74 -2.28 2.15
N LYS A 81 12.73 -2.11 1.26
CA LYS A 81 13.60 -0.91 1.23
C LYS A 81 12.81 0.40 1.06
N LEU A 82 11.63 0.36 0.45
CA LEU A 82 10.78 1.52 0.20
C LEU A 82 10.30 2.20 1.49
N VAL A 83 10.10 1.45 2.57
CA VAL A 83 9.68 2.00 3.86
C VAL A 83 10.72 2.99 4.39
N ASN A 84 11.99 2.55 4.43
CA ASN A 84 13.11 3.40 4.85
C ASN A 84 13.33 4.60 3.92
N GLN A 85 13.09 4.43 2.62
CA GLN A 85 13.18 5.53 1.66
C GLN A 85 12.09 6.59 1.92
N ARG A 86 10.85 6.17 2.19
CA ARG A 86 9.75 7.07 2.53
C ARG A 86 10.06 7.86 3.79
N GLU A 87 10.58 7.22 4.83
CA GLU A 87 10.97 7.89 6.08
C GLU A 87 12.03 8.98 5.83
N LYS A 88 13.08 8.66 5.05
CA LYS A 88 14.12 9.63 4.67
C LYS A 88 13.54 10.81 3.89
N LYS A 89 12.69 10.54 2.89
CA LYS A 89 12.02 11.59 2.09
C LYS A 89 11.15 12.49 2.97
N LEU A 90 10.43 11.94 3.95
CA LEU A 90 9.62 12.71 4.89
C LEU A 90 10.46 13.62 5.79
N LYS A 91 11.58 13.12 6.34
CA LYS A 91 12.51 13.95 7.14
C LYS A 91 13.03 15.14 6.34
N ILE A 92 13.46 14.90 5.10
CA ILE A 92 13.94 15.96 4.20
C ILE A 92 12.82 16.98 3.92
N SER A 93 11.62 16.50 3.61
CA SER A 93 10.45 17.36 3.35
C SER A 93 10.12 18.25 4.54
N GLN A 94 10.09 17.70 5.75
CA GLN A 94 9.84 18.46 6.99
C GLN A 94 10.87 19.55 7.23
N ILE A 95 12.16 19.26 7.00
CA ILE A 95 13.24 20.27 7.15
C ILE A 95 13.05 21.40 6.13
N LYS A 96 12.76 21.07 4.86
CA LYS A 96 12.51 22.06 3.81
C LYS A 96 11.28 22.91 4.13
N TRP A 97 10.20 22.28 4.60
CA TRP A 97 8.97 22.96 5.00
C TRP A 97 9.21 23.95 6.14
N LYS A 98 9.94 23.54 7.19
CA LYS A 98 10.31 24.44 8.30
C LYS A 98 11.09 25.66 7.81
N ARG A 99 12.06 25.46 6.90
CA ARG A 99 12.82 26.57 6.31
C ARG A 99 11.93 27.52 5.52
N LEU A 100 11.01 26.99 4.71
CA LEU A 100 10.05 27.79 3.97
C LEU A 100 9.18 28.63 4.90
N MET A 101 8.63 28.02 5.96
CA MET A 101 7.79 28.72 6.93
C MET A 101 8.55 29.84 7.66
N MET A 102 9.84 29.64 7.99
CA MET A 102 10.67 30.70 8.56
C MET A 102 10.90 31.88 7.62
N LEU A 103 11.06 31.61 6.31
CA LEU A 103 11.24 32.65 5.31
C LEU A 103 9.93 33.38 5.01
N ALA A 104 8.80 32.68 4.98
CA ALA A 104 7.49 33.25 4.70
C ALA A 104 6.93 34.09 5.87
N ALA A 105 7.42 33.86 7.10
CA ALA A 105 7.06 34.64 8.27
C ALA A 105 7.91 35.91 8.48
N ARG A 106 8.91 36.13 7.62
CA ARG A 106 9.67 37.39 7.52
C ARG A 106 9.04 38.29 6.48
#